data_AF-A0A2N7CJM3-F1
#
_entry.id   AF-A0A2N7CJM3-F1
#
_cell.length_a   1.000
_cell.length_b   1.000
_cell.length_c   1.000
_cell.angle_alpha   90.00
_cell.angle_beta   90.00
_cell.angle_gamma   90.00
#
_symmetry.space_group_name_H-M   'P 1'
#
loop_
_entity.id
_entity.type
_entity.pdbx_description
1 polymer ?
#
loop_
_entity_poly.entity_id
_entity_poly.type
_entity_poly.pdbx_seq_one_letter_code
_entity_poly.pdbx_strand_id
1 'polypeptide(L)'
;MISTTTDQRIAVNYALHNQRGYVYAIELNHGGKSVDTLLRGKSLSEIATLNIPPEDIMFALGPFTGAETSYSKLMESEELRTAELMINPHSQASLEVAERAFEKMKATLKYPLSPEMSFSERYINRADLFWHEAEASLPTYH
;
A
#
# COMPACT_ATOMS: atom_id res chain seq x y z
N MET A 1 -12.58 -13.74 2.39
CA MET A 1 -12.56 -12.54 3.25
C MET A 1 -11.19 -11.91 3.08
N ILE A 2 -11.15 -10.60 2.93
CA ILE A 2 -9.93 -9.81 2.80
C ILE A 2 -9.74 -9.07 4.13
N SER A 3 -8.58 -9.28 4.74
CA SER A 3 -8.19 -8.62 5.99
C SER A 3 -7.50 -7.30 5.68
N THR A 4 -7.91 -6.23 6.34
CA THR A 4 -7.32 -4.89 6.22
C THR A 4 -7.11 -4.32 7.61
N THR A 5 -6.21 -3.34 7.77
CA THR A 5 -5.93 -2.72 9.07
C THR A 5 -5.91 -1.21 8.95
N THR A 6 -6.39 -0.52 9.98
CA THR A 6 -6.24 0.94 10.09
C THR A 6 -4.87 1.37 10.62
N ASP A 7 -4.06 0.42 11.13
CA ASP A 7 -2.72 0.67 11.67
C ASP A 7 -1.64 0.40 10.60
N GLN A 8 -1.00 1.48 10.15
CA GLN A 8 0.03 1.45 9.10
C GLN A 8 1.24 0.61 9.50
N ARG A 9 1.60 0.57 10.79
CA ARG A 9 2.76 -0.19 11.28
C ARG A 9 2.51 -1.69 11.18
N ILE A 10 1.27 -2.12 11.38
CA ILE A 10 0.89 -3.53 11.23
C ILE A 10 0.99 -3.93 9.77
N ALA A 11 0.45 -3.12 8.86
CA ALA A 11 0.54 -3.36 7.42
C ALA A 11 2.01 -3.44 6.94
N VAL A 12 2.85 -2.49 7.35
CA VAL A 12 4.28 -2.49 6.97
C VAL A 12 5.03 -3.68 7.55
N ASN A 13 4.81 -4.03 8.82
CA ASN A 13 5.44 -5.23 9.40
C ASN A 13 5.02 -6.51 8.67
N TYR A 14 3.76 -6.61 8.27
CA TYR A 14 3.26 -7.75 7.50
C TYR A 14 3.91 -7.82 6.10
N ALA A 15 4.05 -6.68 5.42
CA ALA A 15 4.70 -6.59 4.12
C ALA A 15 6.21 -6.91 4.18
N LEU A 16 6.90 -6.49 5.24
CA LEU A 16 8.31 -6.84 5.47
C LEU A 16 8.51 -8.33 5.71
N HIS A 17 7.58 -8.97 6.43
CA HIS A 17 7.68 -10.40 6.73
C HIS A 17 7.47 -11.28 5.49
N ASN A 18 6.63 -10.85 4.56
CA ASN A 18 6.37 -11.55 3.30
C ASN A 18 7.30 -10.99 2.22
N GLN A 19 8.43 -11.66 1.98
CA GLN A 19 9.45 -11.26 0.99
C GLN A 19 8.83 -10.71 -0.31
N ARG A 20 9.09 -9.43 -0.63
CA ARG A 20 8.47 -8.64 -1.73
C ARG A 20 7.01 -8.23 -1.48
N GLY A 21 6.66 -7.96 -0.23
CA GLY A 21 5.32 -7.54 0.15
C GLY A 21 4.99 -6.12 -0.31
N TYR A 22 3.69 -5.84 -0.44
CA TYR A 22 3.16 -4.53 -0.77
C TYR A 22 2.18 -4.09 0.30
N VAL A 23 2.14 -2.78 0.56
CA VAL A 23 1.09 -2.15 1.39
C VAL A 23 0.18 -1.37 0.47
N TYR A 24 -1.09 -1.76 0.42
CA TYR A 24 -2.12 -1.08 -0.35
C TYR A 24 -2.89 -0.09 0.53
N ALA A 25 -2.98 1.16 0.10
CA ALA A 25 -3.83 2.16 0.71
C ALA A 25 -5.18 2.16 0.02
N ILE A 26 -6.24 1.95 0.80
CA ILE A 26 -7.61 1.77 0.29
C ILE A 26 -8.58 2.72 0.97
N GLU A 27 -9.59 3.18 0.24
CA GLU A 27 -10.77 3.85 0.78
C GLU A 27 -11.94 2.87 0.69
N LEU A 28 -12.38 2.33 1.82
CA LEU A 28 -13.49 1.37 1.85
C LEU A 28 -14.84 2.10 1.72
N ASN A 29 -15.27 2.34 0.49
CA ASN A 29 -16.55 3.01 0.20
C ASN A 29 -17.75 2.07 0.32
N HIS A 30 -17.54 0.76 0.11
CA HIS A 30 -18.60 -0.24 0.00
C HIS A 30 -18.80 -1.08 1.28
N GLY A 31 -18.28 -0.59 2.40
CA GLY A 31 -18.43 -1.21 3.72
C GLY A 31 -17.25 -2.07 4.16
N GLY A 32 -17.32 -2.50 5.41
CA GLY A 32 -16.31 -3.28 6.10
C GLY A 32 -16.77 -3.47 7.55
N LYS A 33 -16.45 -4.61 8.14
CA LYS A 33 -16.79 -4.87 9.54
C LYS A 33 -15.52 -4.78 10.37
N SER A 34 -15.52 -3.92 11.38
CA SER A 34 -14.45 -3.94 12.39
C SER A 34 -14.49 -5.28 13.13
N VAL A 35 -13.32 -5.92 13.24
CA VAL A 35 -13.17 -7.21 13.91
C VAL A 35 -12.21 -7.05 15.08
N ASP A 36 -12.61 -7.55 16.24
CA ASP A 36 -11.76 -7.61 17.43
C ASP A 36 -10.74 -8.76 17.30
N THR A 37 -9.71 -8.53 16.52
CA THR A 37 -8.60 -9.45 16.34
C THR A 37 -7.37 -9.02 17.14
N LEU A 38 -6.81 -9.96 17.90
CA LEU A 38 -5.62 -9.75 18.71
C LEU A 38 -4.48 -10.64 18.21
N LEU A 39 -3.29 -10.06 18.07
CA LEU A 39 -2.05 -10.81 17.90
C LEU A 39 -1.15 -10.56 19.12
N ARG A 40 -0.84 -11.62 19.87
CA ARG A 40 -0.04 -11.54 21.10
C ARG A 40 -0.55 -10.47 22.09
N GLY A 41 -1.88 -10.36 22.23
CA GLY A 41 -2.53 -9.40 23.12
C GLY A 41 -2.61 -7.96 22.60
N LYS A 42 -2.15 -7.67 21.37
CA LYS A 42 -2.28 -6.37 20.73
C LYS A 42 -3.35 -6.40 19.65
N SER A 43 -4.20 -5.38 19.59
CA SER A 43 -5.20 -5.24 18.53
C SER A 43 -4.55 -5.08 17.17
N LEU A 44 -5.06 -5.80 16.17
CA LEU A 44 -4.69 -5.62 14.78
C LEU A 44 -5.46 -4.48 14.10
N SER A 45 -6.41 -3.86 14.81
CA SER A 45 -7.30 -2.82 14.26
C SER A 45 -7.89 -3.24 12.92
N GLU A 46 -8.36 -4.50 12.86
CA GLU A 46 -8.76 -5.15 11.63
C GLU A 46 -10.13 -4.66 11.17
N ILE A 47 -10.24 -4.44 9.86
CA ILE A 47 -11.49 -4.31 9.15
C ILE A 47 -11.54 -5.44 8.12
N ALA A 48 -12.50 -6.34 8.28
CA ALA A 48 -12.75 -7.42 7.36
C ALA A 48 -13.76 -6.99 6.29
N THR A 49 -13.44 -7.25 5.03
CA THR A 49 -14.36 -7.07 3.90
C THR A 49 -14.45 -8.32 3.03
N LEU A 50 -15.52 -8.45 2.26
CA LEU A 50 -15.69 -9.56 1.31
C LEU A 50 -14.90 -9.33 0.02
N ASN A 51 -14.80 -8.07 -0.39
CA ASN A 51 -14.12 -7.66 -1.63
C ASN A 51 -13.55 -6.24 -1.47
N ILE A 52 -12.48 -5.95 -2.21
CA ILE A 52 -11.94 -4.60 -2.40
C ILE A 52 -11.94 -4.37 -3.91
N PRO A 53 -12.88 -3.59 -4.45
CA PRO A 53 -12.86 -3.19 -5.85
C PRO A 53 -11.55 -2.45 -6.20
N PRO A 54 -11.01 -2.62 -7.42
CA PRO A 54 -9.81 -1.90 -7.83
C PRO A 54 -9.95 -0.38 -7.68
N GLU A 55 -11.13 0.19 -7.92
CA GLU A 55 -11.41 1.61 -7.77
C GLU A 55 -11.30 2.16 -6.33
N ASP A 56 -11.39 1.27 -5.32
CA ASP A 56 -11.24 1.63 -3.91
C ASP A 56 -9.75 1.62 -3.47
N ILE A 57 -8.83 1.15 -4.33
CA ILE A 57 -7.38 1.14 -4.06
C ILE A 57 -6.77 2.43 -4.59
N MET A 58 -6.16 3.23 -3.71
CA MET A 58 -5.59 4.54 -4.06
C MET A 58 -4.17 4.42 -4.63
N PHE A 59 -3.31 3.72 -3.90
CA PHE A 59 -1.91 3.51 -4.25
C PHE A 59 -1.35 2.30 -3.50
N ALA A 60 -0.20 1.81 -3.95
CA ALA A 60 0.59 0.80 -3.26
C ALA A 60 1.97 1.35 -2.91
N LEU A 61 2.57 0.78 -1.86
CA LEU A 61 3.97 0.96 -1.49
C LEU A 61 4.65 -0.40 -1.50
N GLY A 62 5.76 -0.51 -2.22
CA GLY A 62 6.56 -1.73 -2.28
C GLY A 62 7.46 -1.80 -3.52
N PRO A 63 8.14 -2.94 -3.74
CA PRO A 63 8.18 -4.09 -2.86
C PRO A 63 9.00 -3.83 -1.60
N PHE A 64 8.54 -4.31 -0.45
CA PHE A 64 9.36 -4.40 0.75
C PHE A 64 10.21 -5.68 0.67
N THR A 65 11.52 -5.55 0.49
CA THR A 65 12.42 -6.68 0.15
C THR A 65 13.29 -7.17 1.30
N GLY A 66 13.08 -6.69 2.52
CA GLY A 66 13.83 -7.13 3.70
C GLY A 66 13.40 -8.51 4.21
N ALA A 67 13.93 -9.60 3.65
CA ALA A 67 13.80 -10.91 4.27
C ALA A 67 14.34 -10.85 5.73
N GLU A 68 13.62 -11.41 6.70
CA GLU A 68 14.00 -11.41 8.13
C GLU A 68 14.24 -9.99 8.73
N THR A 69 13.59 -8.98 8.14
CA THR A 69 13.67 -7.59 8.58
C THR A 69 12.43 -7.20 9.35
N SER A 70 12.61 -6.43 10.44
CA SER A 70 11.53 -5.83 11.21
C SER A 70 11.39 -4.35 10.84
N TYR A 71 10.22 -3.75 11.13
CA TYR A 71 10.04 -2.31 10.96
C TYR A 71 11.11 -1.47 11.67
N SER A 72 11.60 -1.90 12.86
CA SER A 72 12.70 -1.21 13.55
C SER A 72 13.98 -1.18 12.71
N LYS A 73 14.38 -2.31 12.11
CA LYS A 73 15.56 -2.40 11.25
C LYS A 73 15.40 -1.56 9.96
N LEU A 74 14.19 -1.51 9.39
CA LEU A 74 13.88 -0.66 8.23
C LEU A 74 14.12 0.84 8.54
N MET A 75 13.81 1.27 9.76
CA MET A 75 14.05 2.68 10.16
C MET A 75 15.55 2.98 10.32
N GLU A 76 16.34 2.00 10.74
CA GLU A 76 17.77 2.14 11.06
C GLU A 76 18.67 2.05 9.83
N SER A 77 18.30 1.30 8.78
CA SER A 77 19.13 1.11 7.58
C SER A 77 18.46 1.64 6.32
N GLU A 78 19.14 2.57 5.63
CA GLU A 78 18.64 3.14 4.38
C GLU A 78 18.59 2.14 3.24
N GLU A 79 19.50 1.18 3.22
CA GLU A 79 19.58 0.13 2.19
C GLU A 79 18.35 -0.78 2.15
N LEU A 80 17.59 -0.83 3.26
CA LEU A 80 16.37 -1.62 3.36
C LEU A 80 15.11 -0.85 2.90
N ARG A 81 15.24 0.46 2.62
CA ARG A 81 14.15 1.36 2.23
C ARG A 81 13.85 1.26 0.74
N THR A 82 13.44 0.07 0.31
CA THR A 82 13.26 -0.29 -1.11
C THR A 82 11.85 -0.04 -1.66
N ALA A 83 10.90 0.36 -0.81
CA ALA A 83 9.52 0.54 -1.24
C ALA A 83 9.36 1.79 -2.11
N GLU A 84 8.76 1.61 -3.28
CA GLU A 84 8.40 2.65 -4.22
C GLU A 84 6.90 2.94 -4.15
N LEU A 85 6.51 4.18 -4.46
CA LEU A 85 5.11 4.56 -4.60
C LEU A 85 4.58 4.20 -5.98
N MET A 86 3.42 3.55 -6.02
CA MET A 86 2.68 3.20 -7.24
C MET A 86 1.23 3.70 -7.12
N ILE A 87 0.85 4.71 -7.90
CA ILE A 87 -0.50 5.25 -7.97
C ILE A 87 -1.39 4.33 -8.81
N ASN A 88 -2.59 4.03 -8.30
CA ASN A 88 -3.59 3.32 -9.10
C ASN A 88 -4.31 4.29 -10.06
N PRO A 89 -4.22 4.11 -11.39
CA PRO A 89 -4.92 4.96 -12.36
C PRO A 89 -6.45 4.86 -12.25
N HIS A 90 -6.98 3.76 -11.70
CA HIS A 90 -8.42 3.51 -11.59
C HIS A 90 -9.04 4.00 -10.29
N SER A 91 -8.23 4.47 -9.33
CA SER A 91 -8.74 4.96 -8.04
C SER A 91 -9.78 6.06 -8.22
N GLN A 92 -10.92 5.93 -7.54
CA GLN A 92 -11.97 6.96 -7.48
C GLN A 92 -11.87 7.84 -6.23
N ALA A 93 -10.94 7.55 -5.32
CA ALA A 93 -10.73 8.35 -4.13
C ALA A 93 -10.29 9.78 -4.50
N SER A 94 -10.82 10.75 -3.77
CA SER A 94 -10.42 12.15 -3.95
C SER A 94 -8.94 12.36 -3.61
N LEU A 95 -8.35 13.41 -4.18
CA LEU A 95 -6.97 13.76 -3.89
C LEU A 95 -6.72 13.97 -2.39
N GLU A 96 -7.64 14.65 -1.69
CA GLU A 96 -7.54 14.92 -0.26
C GLU A 96 -7.46 13.62 0.57
N VAL A 97 -8.28 12.62 0.22
CA VAL A 97 -8.27 11.32 0.92
C VAL A 97 -6.95 10.59 0.66
N ALA A 98 -6.49 10.57 -0.60
CA ALA A 98 -5.26 9.93 -1.02
C ALA A 98 -4.03 10.59 -0.37
N GLU A 99 -3.95 11.92 -0.35
CA GLU A 99 -2.88 12.67 0.31
C GLU A 99 -2.82 12.40 1.80
N ARG A 100 -3.98 12.37 2.47
CA ARG A 100 -4.04 12.05 3.90
C ARG A 100 -3.54 10.64 4.19
N ALA A 101 -3.86 9.66 3.34
CA ALA A 101 -3.33 8.31 3.46
C ALA A 101 -1.81 8.26 3.20
N PHE A 102 -1.33 8.98 2.18
CA PHE A 102 0.08 9.08 1.85
C PHE A 102 0.90 9.70 2.98
N GLU A 103 0.47 10.82 3.55
CA GLU A 103 1.19 11.48 4.64
C GLU A 103 1.25 10.61 5.91
N LYS A 104 0.20 9.82 6.20
CA LYS A 104 0.26 8.80 7.28
C LYS A 104 1.31 7.73 7.01
N MET A 105 1.39 7.24 5.77
CA MET A 105 2.40 6.24 5.38
C MET A 105 3.81 6.82 5.40
N LYS A 106 4.01 8.03 4.87
CA LYS A 106 5.27 8.76 4.89
C LYS A 106 5.76 9.04 6.31
N ALA A 107 4.87 9.45 7.22
CA ALA A 107 5.19 9.62 8.63
C ALA A 107 5.57 8.29 9.31
N THR A 108 4.94 7.19 8.87
CA THR A 108 5.26 5.84 9.37
C THR A 108 6.62 5.37 8.84
N LEU A 109 6.93 5.58 7.57
CA LEU A 109 8.16 5.09 6.95
C LEU A 109 9.36 6.01 7.19
N LYS A 110 9.14 7.31 7.44
CA LYS A 110 10.18 8.31 7.77
C LYS A 110 11.28 8.47 6.70
N TYR A 111 10.99 8.16 5.43
CA TYR A 111 11.91 8.38 4.31
C TYR A 111 11.15 8.84 3.05
N PRO A 112 11.82 9.48 2.08
CA PRO A 112 11.15 10.05 0.90
C PRO A 112 10.63 8.93 -0.02
N LEU A 113 9.30 8.88 -0.20
CA LEU A 113 8.61 7.92 -1.08
C LEU A 113 8.34 8.44 -2.50
N SER A 114 8.54 9.75 -2.71
CA SER A 114 8.39 10.40 -4.01
C SER A 114 9.37 11.57 -4.09
N PRO A 115 10.65 11.31 -4.37
CA PRO A 115 11.68 12.34 -4.33
C PRO A 115 11.64 13.30 -5.55
N GLU A 116 11.11 12.85 -6.69
CA GLU A 116 11.18 13.60 -7.95
C GLU A 116 9.97 14.52 -8.21
N MET A 117 8.82 14.21 -7.61
CA MET A 117 7.56 14.93 -7.83
C MET A 117 6.69 14.82 -6.58
N SER A 118 5.84 15.82 -6.30
CA SER A 118 4.91 15.74 -5.18
C SER A 118 3.89 14.61 -5.38
N PHE A 119 3.35 14.08 -4.28
CA PHE A 119 2.31 13.06 -4.36
C PHE A 119 1.08 13.56 -5.11
N SER A 120 0.65 14.80 -4.87
CA SER A 120 -0.52 15.38 -5.53
C SER A 120 -0.36 15.45 -7.03
N GLU A 121 0.79 15.92 -7.50
CA GLU A 121 1.08 15.98 -8.93
C GLU A 121 1.06 14.58 -9.55
N ARG A 122 1.67 13.57 -8.91
CA ARG A 122 1.62 12.18 -9.40
C ARG A 122 0.21 11.61 -9.42
N TYR A 123 -0.58 11.88 -8.37
CA TYR A 123 -1.94 11.36 -8.21
C TYR A 123 -2.93 12.02 -9.18
N ILE A 124 -2.81 13.34 -9.42
CA ILE A 124 -3.64 14.06 -10.40
C ILE A 124 -3.34 13.57 -11.82
N ASN A 125 -2.05 13.48 -12.16
CA ASN A 125 -1.64 13.10 -13.51
C ASN A 125 -1.75 11.60 -13.78
N ARG A 126 -2.07 10.79 -12.75
CA ARG A 126 -2.03 9.31 -12.80
C ARG A 126 -0.72 8.83 -13.45
N ALA A 127 0.37 9.50 -13.08
CA ALA A 127 1.64 9.49 -13.81
C ALA A 127 2.35 8.12 -13.79
N ASP A 128 1.95 7.23 -12.89
CA ASP A 128 2.49 5.86 -12.79
C ASP A 128 1.83 4.91 -13.80
N LEU A 129 1.51 5.41 -15.00
CA LEU A 129 1.08 4.64 -16.17
C LEU A 129 2.21 3.71 -16.68
N PHE A 130 2.76 2.88 -15.80
CA PHE A 130 3.32 1.61 -16.21
C PHE A 130 2.13 0.69 -16.47
N TRP A 131 1.57 0.80 -17.68
CA TRP A 131 1.04 -0.39 -18.32
C TRP A 131 2.14 -1.43 -18.20
N HIS A 132 1.89 -2.52 -17.47
CA HIS A 132 2.65 -3.74 -17.70
C HIS A 132 2.36 -4.13 -19.15
N GLU A 133 3.10 -3.59 -20.12
CA GLU A 133 3.00 -3.97 -21.55
C GLU A 133 3.23 -5.48 -21.74
N ALA A 134 3.78 -6.16 -20.73
CA ALA A 134 3.90 -7.60 -20.65
C ALA A 134 2.57 -8.35 -20.45
N GLU A 135 1.50 -7.74 -19.93
CA GLU A 135 0.19 -8.43 -19.74
C GLU A 135 -0.72 -8.33 -20.97
N ALA A 136 -0.45 -7.42 -21.91
CA ALA A 136 -1.23 -7.27 -23.15
C ALA A 136 -0.85 -8.29 -24.25
N SER A 137 0.19 -9.10 -24.02
CA SER A 137 0.70 -10.07 -25.01
C SER A 137 0.65 -11.51 -24.47
N LEU A 138 -0.49 -11.94 -23.92
CA LEU A 138 -0.80 -13.36 -23.92
C LEU A 138 -1.22 -13.73 -25.36
N PRO A 139 -0.47 -14.57 -26.09
CA PRO A 139 -0.92 -15.03 -27.38
C PRO A 139 -2.20 -15.85 -27.17
N THR A 140 -3.31 -15.35 -27.73
CA THR A 140 -4.48 -16.18 -28.01
C THR A 140 -4.02 -17.26 -28.98
N TYR A 141 -3.78 -18.46 -28.46
CA TYR A 141 -3.66 -19.65 -29.29
C TYR A 141 -5.01 -19.84 -30.00
N HIS A 142 -5.01 -19.60 -31.31
CA HIS A 142 -6.04 -20.03 -32.25
C HIS A 142 -5.72 -21.43 -32.77
#